data_AF-A0A6C0X559-F1
#
_entry.id   AF-A0A6C0X559-F1
#
_cell.length_a   1.000
_cell.length_b   1.000
_cell.length_c   1.000
_cell.angle_alpha   90.00
_cell.angle_beta   90.00
_cell.angle_gamma   90.00
#
_symmetry.space_group_name_H-M   'P 1'
#
loop_
_entity.id
_entity.type
_entity.pdbx_description
1 polymer ?
#
loop_
_entity_poly.entity_id
_entity_poly.type
_entity_poly.pdbx_seq_one_letter_code
_entity_poly.pdbx_strand_id
1 'polypeptide(L)'
;MILVLTVSIVRLLSCPFVLGDLPIHALTNELVGNWKVYLTNTHSEKFLNCGGSSPNNNSSNLHHSLNDYKRFLLDKYGKLTEYDVNFTVERSVDHSLVFPRNKWKLLNILDQKHNIIGHWTMVYDVGLNIRMCKIEAFGYLRYTKGNKD
;
A
#
# COMPACT_ATOMS: atom_id res chain seq x y z
N MET A 1 8.88 45.06 -22.30
CA MET A 1 9.22 43.66 -22.64
C MET A 1 10.24 43.01 -21.69
N ILE A 2 11.02 43.77 -20.90
CA ILE A 2 12.03 43.21 -19.97
C ILE A 2 11.39 42.66 -18.67
N LEU A 3 10.33 43.31 -18.15
CA LEU A 3 9.67 42.93 -16.90
C LEU A 3 8.97 41.55 -16.93
N VAL A 4 8.49 41.13 -18.10
CA VAL A 4 7.78 39.85 -18.28
C VAL A 4 8.77 38.68 -18.30
N LEU A 5 9.98 38.90 -18.82
CA LEU A 5 11.04 37.88 -18.86
C LEU A 5 11.61 37.59 -17.47
N THR A 6 11.81 38.62 -16.63
CA THR A 6 12.36 38.43 -15.27
C THR A 6 11.42 37.66 -14.35
N VAL A 7 10.10 37.95 -14.40
CA VAL A 7 9.09 37.22 -13.63
C VAL A 7 9.00 35.74 -14.04
N SER A 8 9.18 35.45 -15.34
CA SER A 8 9.12 34.09 -15.87
C SER A 8 10.33 33.25 -15.46
N ILE A 9 11.53 33.83 -15.43
CA ILE A 9 12.77 33.15 -15.01
C ILE A 9 12.76 32.85 -13.50
N VAL A 10 12.26 33.78 -12.67
CA VAL A 10 12.13 33.56 -11.22
C VAL A 10 11.17 32.41 -10.90
N ARG A 11 10.09 32.23 -11.68
CA ARG A 11 9.16 31.10 -11.52
C ARG A 11 9.77 29.74 -11.91
N LEU A 12 10.62 29.70 -12.94
CA LEU A 12 11.34 28.49 -13.34
C LEU A 12 12.37 28.04 -12.30
N LEU A 13 13.08 28.99 -11.67
CA LEU A 13 14.07 28.70 -10.61
C LEU A 13 13.44 28.33 -9.26
N SER A 14 12.15 28.61 -9.08
CA SER A 14 11.39 28.27 -7.87
C SER A 14 10.68 26.91 -7.96
N CYS A 15 10.87 26.17 -9.05
CA CYS A 15 10.31 24.83 -9.20
C CYS A 15 11.20 23.85 -8.41
N PRO A 16 10.77 23.34 -7.24
CA PRO A 16 11.56 22.31 -6.58
C PRO A 16 11.65 21.11 -7.54
N PHE A 17 12.86 20.59 -7.74
CA PHE A 17 13.03 19.27 -8.34
C PHE A 17 12.29 18.29 -7.43
N VAL A 18 11.05 17.96 -7.80
CA VAL A 18 10.28 16.92 -7.13
C VAL A 18 10.98 15.62 -7.49
N LEU A 19 11.85 15.14 -6.60
CA LEU A 19 12.35 13.77 -6.63
C LEU A 19 11.14 12.88 -6.32
N GLY A 20 10.54 12.43 -7.41
CA GLY A 20 9.26 11.75 -7.46
C GLY A 20 9.34 10.29 -7.05
N ASP A 21 8.15 9.82 -6.66
CA ASP A 21 7.77 8.47 -6.25
C ASP A 21 8.49 7.85 -5.04
N LEU A 22 7.85 6.85 -4.43
CA LEU A 22 8.48 6.01 -3.43
C LEU A 22 9.56 5.14 -4.10
N PRO A 23 10.69 4.84 -3.42
CA PRO A 23 11.75 4.02 -3.98
C PRO A 23 11.39 2.52 -3.91
N ILE A 24 10.21 2.17 -4.44
CA ILE A 24 9.66 0.82 -4.44
C ILE A 24 9.38 0.47 -5.90
N HIS A 25 9.98 -0.62 -6.38
CA HIS A 25 9.72 -1.17 -7.71
C HIS A 25 9.61 -2.68 -7.58
N ALA A 26 8.42 -3.15 -7.24
CA ALA A 26 8.13 -4.57 -7.09
C ALA A 26 7.38 -5.13 -8.30
N LEU A 27 7.69 -6.37 -8.62
CA LEU A 27 7.00 -7.14 -9.64
C LEU A 27 5.91 -8.02 -9.01
N THR A 28 4.86 -8.32 -9.77
CA THR A 28 3.76 -9.17 -9.30
C THR A 28 4.24 -10.54 -8.82
N ASN A 29 5.23 -11.13 -9.47
CA ASN A 29 5.77 -12.43 -9.11
C ASN A 29 6.54 -12.42 -7.78
N GLU A 30 7.06 -11.28 -7.32
CA GLU A 30 7.70 -11.14 -6.01
C GLU A 30 6.68 -11.13 -4.87
N LEU A 31 5.40 -10.82 -5.18
CA LEU A 31 4.30 -10.83 -4.21
C LEU A 31 3.54 -12.15 -4.18
N VAL A 32 3.73 -13.03 -5.17
CA VAL A 32 3.07 -14.34 -5.23
C VAL A 32 3.72 -15.29 -4.23
N GLY A 33 2.90 -15.96 -3.43
CA GLY A 33 3.38 -16.92 -2.44
C GLY A 33 2.66 -16.82 -1.10
N ASN A 34 3.28 -17.39 -0.07
CA ASN A 34 2.71 -17.45 1.27
C ASN A 34 2.97 -16.16 2.04
N TRP A 35 1.91 -15.60 2.61
CA TRP A 35 1.94 -14.39 3.42
C TRP A 35 1.30 -14.64 4.77
N LYS A 36 1.81 -13.93 5.77
CA LYS A 36 1.15 -13.81 7.06
C LYS A 36 0.62 -12.38 7.21
N VAL A 37 -0.69 -12.24 7.31
CA VAL A 37 -1.35 -10.94 7.48
C VAL A 37 -1.74 -10.76 8.94
N TYR A 38 -1.36 -9.62 9.49
CA TYR A 38 -1.66 -9.24 10.88
C TYR A 38 -2.71 -8.13 10.89
N LEU A 39 -3.84 -8.38 11.55
CA LEU A 39 -4.91 -7.39 11.73
C LEU A 39 -5.07 -7.03 13.20
N THR A 40 -5.19 -5.74 13.48
CA THR A 40 -5.61 -5.28 14.81
C THR A 40 -7.10 -5.56 14.99
N ASN A 41 -7.53 -5.82 16.22
CA ASN A 41 -8.95 -6.03 16.52
C ASN A 41 -9.74 -4.71 16.66
N THR A 42 -9.04 -3.57 16.56
CA THR A 42 -9.60 -2.25 16.73
C THR A 42 -9.90 -1.65 15.36
N HIS A 43 -11.15 -1.77 14.93
CA HIS A 43 -11.63 -1.09 13.73
C HIS A 43 -12.22 0.26 14.10
N SER A 44 -11.81 1.33 13.41
CA SER A 44 -12.46 2.62 13.54
C SER A 44 -13.66 2.66 12.60
N GLU A 45 -14.87 2.69 13.15
CA GLU A 45 -16.09 3.00 12.39
C GLU A 45 -16.10 4.47 11.92
N LYS A 46 -15.27 5.32 12.54
CA LYS A 46 -15.09 6.71 12.16
C LYS A 46 -14.10 6.82 11.01
N PHE A 47 -14.41 7.70 10.06
CA PHE A 47 -13.50 8.07 8.99
C PHE A 47 -12.15 8.51 9.57
N LEU A 48 -11.08 7.78 9.24
CA LEU A 48 -9.72 8.15 9.61
C LEU A 48 -9.18 9.08 8.52
N ASN A 49 -8.79 10.29 8.92
CA ASN A 49 -8.20 11.23 7.98
C ASN A 49 -6.74 10.86 7.73
N CYS A 50 -6.52 9.90 6.82
CA CYS A 50 -5.20 9.44 6.42
C CYS A 50 -4.59 10.28 5.28
N GLY A 51 -5.36 11.22 4.72
CA GLY A 51 -4.92 12.15 3.68
C GLY A 51 -4.38 13.45 4.29
N GLY A 52 -3.26 13.95 3.77
CA GLY A 52 -2.68 15.24 4.15
C GLY A 52 -3.01 16.35 3.14
N SER A 53 -3.00 17.60 3.60
CA SER A 53 -3.07 18.80 2.75
C SER A 53 -1.73 19.14 2.07
N SER A 54 -0.69 18.35 2.35
CA SER A 54 0.64 18.49 1.78
C SER A 54 1.19 17.11 1.42
N PRO A 55 2.09 17.01 0.44
CA PRO A 55 2.73 15.73 0.09
C PRO A 55 3.37 15.08 1.31
N ASN A 56 3.19 13.76 1.44
CA ASN A 56 3.83 13.02 2.53
C ASN A 56 5.35 13.06 2.39
N ASN A 57 6.05 13.20 3.52
CA ASN A 57 7.49 13.00 3.59
C ASN A 57 7.79 11.52 3.87
N ASN A 58 8.77 10.95 3.18
CA ASN A 58 9.23 9.58 3.38
C ASN A 58 9.86 9.34 4.77
N SER A 59 10.24 10.39 5.50
CA SER A 59 10.78 10.26 6.87
C SER A 59 9.87 9.48 7.81
N SER A 60 8.54 9.66 7.70
CA SER A 60 7.57 8.92 8.53
C SER A 60 7.52 7.44 8.19
N ASN A 61 7.62 7.09 6.89
CA ASN A 61 7.67 5.70 6.43
C ASN A 61 9.00 5.01 6.80
N LEU A 62 10.07 5.80 6.96
CA LEU A 62 11.40 5.35 7.36
C LEU A 62 11.64 5.41 8.88
N HIS A 63 10.60 5.67 9.68
CA HIS A 63 10.73 5.76 11.13
C HIS A 63 11.16 4.41 11.72
N HIS A 64 12.14 4.41 12.62
CA HIS A 64 12.75 3.19 13.17
C HIS A 64 11.75 2.25 13.87
N SER A 65 10.65 2.79 14.42
CA SER A 65 9.59 1.98 15.03
C SER A 65 8.87 1.08 14.02
N LEU A 66 8.94 1.38 12.72
CA LEU A 66 8.31 0.60 11.64
C LEU A 66 9.24 -0.48 11.07
N ASN A 67 10.46 -0.64 11.62
CA ASN A 67 11.37 -1.72 11.22
C ASN A 67 10.81 -3.11 11.52
N ASP A 68 9.94 -3.22 12.51
CA ASP A 68 9.16 -4.41 12.84
C ASP A 68 7.69 -4.01 12.98
N TYR A 69 6.93 -4.13 11.89
CA TYR A 69 5.51 -3.78 11.87
C TYR A 69 4.68 -4.63 12.83
N LYS A 70 5.02 -5.91 13.05
CA LYS A 70 4.27 -6.74 13.99
C LYS A 70 4.43 -6.19 15.40
N ARG A 71 5.67 -5.92 15.81
CA ARG A 71 5.96 -5.32 17.12
C ARG A 71 5.31 -3.94 17.25
N PHE A 72 5.41 -3.08 16.25
CA PHE A 72 4.75 -1.78 16.25
C PHE A 72 3.24 -1.89 16.48
N LEU A 73 2.58 -2.82 15.80
CA LEU A 73 1.14 -3.04 15.94
C LEU A 73 0.78 -3.60 17.33
N LEU A 74 1.58 -4.53 17.86
CA LEU A 74 1.41 -5.07 19.21
C LEU A 74 1.56 -3.99 20.29
N ASP A 75 2.62 -3.20 20.21
CA ASP A 75 2.94 -2.16 21.20
C ASP A 75 1.86 -1.06 21.22
N LYS A 76 1.29 -0.73 20.05
CA LYS A 76 0.32 0.37 19.91
C LYS A 76 -1.15 -0.04 20.05
N TYR A 77 -1.51 -1.23 19.58
CA TYR A 77 -2.91 -1.68 19.49
C TYR A 77 -3.20 -2.97 20.25
N GLY A 78 -2.19 -3.61 20.82
CA GLY A 78 -2.34 -4.85 21.59
C GLY A 78 -2.60 -6.06 20.70
N LYS A 79 -3.65 -6.83 21.00
CA LYS A 79 -3.88 -8.15 20.39
C LYS A 79 -4.08 -8.08 18.86
N LEU A 80 -3.38 -8.96 18.15
CA LEU A 80 -3.47 -9.14 16.70
C LEU A 80 -4.16 -10.45 16.34
N THR A 81 -4.90 -10.44 15.24
CA THR A 81 -5.38 -11.64 14.55
C THR A 81 -4.45 -11.94 13.38
N GLU A 82 -4.01 -13.19 13.25
CA GLU A 82 -3.09 -13.64 12.20
C GLU A 82 -3.85 -14.46 11.16
N TYR A 83 -3.53 -14.25 9.88
CA TYR A 83 -4.05 -15.03 8.75
C TYR A 83 -2.89 -15.54 7.91
N ASP A 84 -2.77 -16.86 7.78
CA ASP A 84 -1.84 -17.50 6.85
C ASP A 84 -2.53 -17.68 5.50
N VAL A 85 -2.09 -16.91 4.51
CA VAL A 85 -2.74 -16.80 3.20
C VAL A 85 -1.76 -17.05 2.07
N ASN A 86 -2.26 -17.39 0.89
CA ASN A 86 -1.46 -17.54 -0.31
C ASN A 86 -1.95 -16.57 -1.40
N PHE A 87 -1.07 -15.69 -1.86
CA PHE A 87 -1.33 -14.79 -2.98
C PHE A 87 -0.96 -15.48 -4.29
N THR A 88 -1.93 -15.56 -5.20
CA THR A 88 -1.78 -16.29 -6.47
C THR A 88 -1.94 -15.36 -7.68
N VAL A 89 -1.48 -15.84 -8.84
CA VAL A 89 -1.76 -15.20 -10.15
C VAL A 89 -3.07 -15.66 -10.80
N GLU A 90 -3.71 -16.67 -10.20
CA GLU A 90 -5.01 -17.16 -10.63
C GLU A 90 -6.06 -16.08 -10.42
N ARG A 91 -7.03 -16.00 -11.33
CA ARG A 91 -8.03 -14.94 -11.30
C ARG A 91 -9.44 -15.50 -11.32
N SER A 92 -10.30 -14.88 -10.54
CA SER A 92 -11.73 -15.13 -10.56
C SER A 92 -12.52 -13.82 -10.52
N VAL A 93 -13.83 -13.92 -10.72
CA VAL A 93 -14.73 -12.77 -10.72
C VAL A 93 -15.39 -12.65 -9.36
N ASP A 94 -15.34 -11.46 -8.77
CA ASP A 94 -16.12 -11.13 -7.58
C ASP A 94 -17.49 -10.57 -7.98
N HIS A 95 -18.51 -11.43 -7.95
CA HIS A 95 -19.87 -11.06 -8.27
C HIS A 95 -20.53 -10.14 -7.23
N SER A 96 -19.94 -9.95 -6.05
CA SER A 96 -20.43 -9.02 -5.02
C SER A 96 -20.18 -7.54 -5.36
N LEU A 97 -19.30 -7.28 -6.33
CA LEU A 97 -18.95 -5.91 -6.73
C LEU A 97 -20.08 -5.22 -7.51
N VAL A 98 -20.02 -3.89 -7.55
CA VAL A 98 -20.94 -3.08 -8.36
C VAL A 98 -20.50 -3.12 -9.83
N PHE A 99 -21.46 -3.14 -10.75
CA PHE A 99 -21.20 -3.03 -12.19
C PHE A 99 -20.41 -1.74 -12.52
N PRO A 100 -19.38 -1.78 -13.39
CA PRO A 100 -18.93 -2.92 -14.22
C PRO A 100 -17.85 -3.78 -13.55
N ARG A 101 -17.45 -3.52 -12.30
CA ARG A 101 -16.35 -4.22 -11.63
C ARG A 101 -16.65 -5.70 -11.34
N ASN A 102 -17.93 -6.07 -11.26
CA ASN A 102 -18.38 -7.47 -11.15
C ASN A 102 -18.13 -8.33 -12.41
N LYS A 103 -17.46 -7.78 -13.42
CA LYS A 103 -16.97 -8.53 -14.60
C LYS A 103 -15.45 -8.64 -14.62
N TRP A 104 -14.76 -7.98 -13.69
CA TRP A 104 -13.30 -7.94 -13.66
C TRP A 104 -12.75 -9.23 -13.09
N LYS A 105 -11.65 -9.72 -13.68
CA LYS A 105 -10.90 -10.87 -13.19
C LYS A 105 -9.84 -10.39 -12.21
N LEU A 106 -10.05 -10.66 -10.93
CA LEU A 106 -9.18 -10.23 -9.83
C LEU A 106 -8.29 -11.37 -9.37
N LEU A 107 -7.07 -11.07 -8.89
CA LEU A 107 -6.15 -12.09 -8.40
C LEU A 107 -6.70 -12.69 -7.09
N ASN A 108 -6.54 -14.00 -6.92
CA ASN A 108 -7.09 -14.71 -5.77
C ASN A 108 -6.14 -14.72 -4.57
N ILE A 109 -6.73 -14.59 -3.39
CA ILE A 109 -6.11 -14.94 -2.10
C ILE A 109 -6.70 -16.27 -1.66
N LEU A 110 -5.85 -17.25 -1.36
CA LEU A 110 -6.26 -18.58 -0.90
C LEU A 110 -5.96 -18.78 0.59
N ASP A 111 -6.78 -19.60 1.25
CA ASP A 111 -6.43 -20.17 2.55
C ASP A 111 -5.51 -21.41 2.41
N GLN A 112 -5.12 -22.00 3.54
CA GLN A 112 -4.29 -23.22 3.59
C GLN A 112 -4.98 -24.46 2.98
N LYS A 113 -6.30 -24.41 2.78
CA LYS A 113 -7.10 -25.48 2.16
C LYS A 113 -7.35 -25.20 0.68
N HIS A 114 -6.72 -24.17 0.10
CA HIS A 114 -6.89 -23.73 -1.28
C HIS A 114 -8.30 -23.19 -1.61
N ASN A 115 -9.05 -22.75 -0.61
CA ASN A 115 -10.30 -22.02 -0.84
C ASN A 115 -10.02 -20.55 -1.13
N ILE A 116 -10.76 -19.95 -2.05
CA ILE A 116 -10.71 -18.51 -2.31
C ILE A 116 -11.34 -17.77 -1.12
N ILE A 117 -10.54 -16.97 -0.40
CA ILE A 117 -10.97 -16.18 0.76
C ILE A 117 -10.97 -14.68 0.51
N GLY A 118 -10.53 -14.25 -0.67
CA GLY A 118 -10.46 -12.85 -1.04
C GLY A 118 -9.74 -12.60 -2.35
N HIS A 119 -9.50 -11.33 -2.61
CA HIS A 119 -8.82 -10.86 -3.80
C HIS A 119 -7.73 -9.84 -3.47
N TRP A 120 -6.73 -9.76 -4.34
CA TRP A 120 -5.68 -8.77 -4.24
C TRP A 120 -5.36 -8.14 -5.59
N THR A 121 -4.70 -6.99 -5.55
CA THR A 121 -4.09 -6.36 -6.72
C THR A 121 -2.89 -5.56 -6.28
N MET A 122 -1.92 -5.42 -7.18
CA MET A 122 -0.91 -4.38 -7.01
C MET A 122 -1.51 -3.01 -7.32
N VAL A 123 -0.96 -2.00 -6.66
CA VAL A 123 -1.12 -0.60 -7.04
C VAL A 123 0.20 -0.18 -7.66
N TYR A 124 0.23 -0.18 -9.00
CA TYR A 124 1.46 -0.06 -9.78
C TYR A 124 2.52 -1.06 -9.29
N ASP A 125 3.72 -0.59 -9.02
CA ASP A 125 4.89 -1.33 -8.52
C ASP A 125 5.23 -0.97 -7.07
N VAL A 126 4.38 -0.20 -6.38
CA VAL A 126 4.68 0.39 -5.06
C VAL A 126 3.96 -0.26 -3.89
N GLY A 127 2.82 -0.90 -4.14
CA GLY A 127 1.92 -1.30 -3.07
C GLY A 127 0.93 -2.39 -3.44
N LEU A 128 0.18 -2.79 -2.42
CA LEU A 128 -0.76 -3.89 -2.46
C LEU A 128 -2.11 -3.42 -1.91
N ASN A 129 -3.17 -3.71 -2.64
CA ASN A 129 -4.53 -3.65 -2.11
C ASN A 129 -5.05 -5.10 -1.93
N ILE A 130 -5.54 -5.41 -0.74
CA ILE A 130 -6.15 -6.69 -0.40
C ILE A 130 -7.58 -6.50 0.07
N ARG A 131 -8.45 -7.43 -0.30
CA ARG A 131 -9.81 -7.55 0.22
C ARG A 131 -10.07 -8.99 0.64
N MET A 132 -10.17 -9.22 1.94
CA MET A 132 -10.44 -10.54 2.54
C MET A 132 -11.10 -10.36 3.91
N CYS A 133 -11.78 -11.35 4.46
CA CYS A 133 -12.29 -11.31 5.85
C CYS A 133 -13.09 -10.04 6.21
N LYS A 134 -13.87 -9.49 5.27
CA LYS A 134 -14.62 -8.21 5.37
C LYS A 134 -13.77 -6.95 5.56
N ILE A 135 -12.45 -7.05 5.41
CA ILE A 135 -11.55 -5.90 5.36
C ILE A 135 -11.17 -5.59 3.91
N GLU A 136 -10.93 -4.31 3.66
CA GLU A 136 -10.20 -3.84 2.49
C GLU A 136 -9.06 -2.96 3.01
N ALA A 137 -7.84 -3.29 2.61
CA ALA A 137 -6.65 -2.61 3.10
C ALA A 137 -5.68 -2.34 1.95
N PHE A 138 -5.08 -1.16 1.98
CA PHE A 138 -3.98 -0.78 1.11
C PHE A 138 -2.73 -0.55 1.95
N GLY A 139 -1.59 -1.02 1.45
CA GLY A 139 -0.28 -0.76 2.06
C GLY A 139 0.81 -0.63 1.00
N TYR A 140 1.80 0.21 1.30
CA TYR A 140 3.05 0.25 0.53
C TYR A 140 3.93 -0.94 0.91
N LEU A 141 4.73 -1.41 -0.04
CA LEU A 141 5.77 -2.39 0.25
C LEU A 141 6.88 -1.74 1.08
N ARG A 142 7.55 -2.56 1.90
CA ARG A 142 8.61 -2.07 2.77
C ARG A 142 9.80 -1.60 1.94
N TYR A 143 10.34 -0.44 2.28
CA TYR A 143 11.63 0.04 1.82
C TYR A 143 12.42 0.60 3.01
N THR A 144 13.75 0.63 2.88
CA THR A 144 14.66 1.16 3.88
C THR A 144 15.62 2.14 3.25
N LYS A 145 16.19 3.04 4.05
CA LYS A 145 17.29 3.87 3.59
C LYS A 145 18.50 2.95 3.35
N GLY A 146 18.99 2.88 2.11
CA GLY A 146 20.23 2.18 1.82
C GLY A 146 21.40 2.78 2.60
N ASN A 147 22.34 1.95 3.02
CA ASN A 147 23.64 2.44 3.43
C ASN A 147 24.33 2.99 2.17
N LYS A 148 24.83 4.23 2.24
CA LYS A 148 25.83 4.67 1.26
C LYS A 148 27.12 3.99 1.69
N ASP A 149 27.51 2.95 0.98
CA ASP A 149 28.90 2.48 1.00
C ASP A 149 29.81 3.59 0.45
#